data_AF-A0A2G6UHK1-F1
#
_entry.id   AF-A0A2G6UHK1-F1
#
_cell.length_a   1.000
_cell.length_b   1.000
_cell.length_c   1.000
_cell.angle_alpha   90.00
_cell.angle_beta   90.00
_cell.angle_gamma   90.00
#
_symmetry.space_group_name_H-M   'P 1'
#
loop_
_entity.id
_entity.type
_entity.pdbx_description
1 polymer ?
#
loop_
_entity_poly.entity_id
_entity_poly.type
_entity_poly.pdbx_seq_one_letter_code
_entity_poly.pdbx_strand_id
1 'polypeptide(L)'
;MNSTEVINKTKWFSKFSLSFLAIVGTINTALFIISPLLPYKLSQLILPVGFFALGLAILFSIGFSFYWHKKENNGTFNSIKCISWLSTLLRYWIAFLLLDFGFQKIFEVNFNYSYHINDSLSGALTGPELTWKYYGFSYGLSVIVAFFQIIGSILLLFKRTLLLGITILLPVMLNIVLINIFYGIGPITLFTSILITLGLVNLFLQQKVNIISFFNEHKNKLPSIGNNFSRSIARVLCILIPLLFIIYYNYDVHLSKKYFGKWKVTSMTRNGKLVKEDQWQQDDLAWKTIYIEERGKMYYCPNPYMYVDSTSIFMKYHHDDKDQNFKVISYEKNPNKPDTIPVQINNFRNESMQWKMILDKDTIQMELKK
;
A
#
# COMPACT_ATOMS: atom_id res chain seq x y z
N MET A 1 39.14 15.50 8.29
CA MET A 1 38.54 16.80 7.92
C MET A 1 37.43 17.10 8.90
N ASN A 2 37.60 18.14 9.73
CA ASN A 2 36.64 18.49 10.76
C ASN A 2 35.30 18.92 10.13
N SER A 3 34.20 18.46 10.71
CA SER A 3 32.82 18.72 10.26
C SER A 3 32.48 20.21 10.13
N THR A 4 33.25 21.09 10.78
CA THR A 4 33.14 22.54 10.72
C THR A 4 33.60 23.16 9.39
N GLU A 5 34.59 22.59 8.69
CA GLU A 5 35.09 23.18 7.42
C GLU A 5 34.16 22.91 6.23
N VAL A 6 33.43 21.79 6.23
CA VAL A 6 32.49 21.42 5.16
C VAL A 6 31.24 22.32 5.13
N ILE A 7 30.94 23.03 6.22
CA ILE A 7 29.76 23.90 6.33
C ILE A 7 30.00 25.28 5.70
N ASN A 8 31.25 25.67 5.42
CA ASN A 8 31.59 27.05 5.03
C ASN A 8 31.20 27.47 3.60
N LYS A 9 30.74 26.55 2.73
CA LYS A 9 30.16 26.89 1.41
C LYS A 9 29.02 25.94 1.02
N THR A 10 27.83 26.17 1.55
CA THR A 10 26.65 25.35 1.20
C THR A 10 26.00 25.82 -0.10
N LYS A 11 25.67 24.88 -1.00
CA LYS A 11 24.97 25.18 -2.26
C LYS A 11 23.64 25.90 -1.98
N TRP A 12 23.28 26.88 -2.81
CA TRP A 12 22.02 27.64 -2.67
C TRP A 12 20.79 26.73 -2.52
N PHE A 13 20.70 25.67 -3.34
CA PHE A 13 19.59 24.71 -3.29
C PHE A 13 19.42 24.05 -1.92
N SER A 14 20.51 23.77 -1.19
CA SER A 14 20.45 23.20 0.17
C SER A 14 19.83 24.20 1.15
N LYS A 15 20.21 25.48 1.05
CA LYS A 15 19.66 26.58 1.85
C LYS A 15 18.18 26.80 1.55
N PHE A 16 17.82 26.80 0.27
CA PHE A 16 16.44 26.91 -0.17
C PHE A 16 15.59 25.74 0.35
N SER A 17 16.02 24.50 0.11
CA SER A 17 15.31 23.30 0.59
C SER A 17 15.08 23.32 2.09
N LEU A 18 16.12 23.65 2.88
CA LEU A 18 15.98 23.74 4.34
C LEU A 18 15.03 24.87 4.76
N SER A 19 15.13 26.05 4.14
CA SER A 19 14.25 27.19 4.44
C SER A 19 12.80 26.87 4.09
N PHE A 20 12.56 26.34 2.89
CA PHE A 20 11.25 25.91 2.42
C PHE A 20 10.62 24.89 3.37
N LEU A 21 11.32 23.79 3.67
CA LEU A 21 10.79 22.72 4.51
C LEU A 21 10.54 23.18 5.95
N ALA A 22 11.42 24.03 6.51
CA ALA A 22 11.25 24.55 7.86
C ALA A 22 10.08 25.55 7.95
N ILE A 23 10.02 26.53 7.05
CA ILE A 23 9.07 27.65 7.12
C ILE A 23 7.68 27.21 6.64
N VAL A 24 7.59 26.62 5.44
CA VAL A 24 6.31 26.16 4.88
C VAL A 24 5.71 25.07 5.77
N GLY A 25 6.54 24.15 6.27
CA GLY A 25 6.10 23.11 7.21
C GLY A 25 5.57 23.68 8.53
N THR A 26 6.19 24.73 9.07
CA THR A 26 5.70 25.40 10.28
C THR A 26 4.34 26.08 10.05
N ILE A 27 4.18 26.80 8.94
CA ILE A 27 2.90 27.44 8.59
C ILE A 27 1.82 26.38 8.35
N ASN A 28 2.14 25.30 7.62
CA ASN A 28 1.24 24.17 7.43
C ASN A 28 0.81 23.56 8.77
N THR A 29 1.76 23.35 9.70
CA THR A 29 1.48 22.85 11.05
C THR A 29 0.54 23.77 11.83
N ALA A 30 0.78 25.08 11.79
CA ALA A 30 -0.09 26.06 12.44
C ALA A 30 -1.53 26.00 11.89
N LEU A 31 -1.70 25.84 10.57
CA LEU A 31 -3.02 25.68 9.96
C LEU A 31 -3.72 24.40 10.42
N PHE A 32 -3.00 23.28 10.57
CA PHE A 32 -3.55 22.04 11.12
C PHE A 32 -4.01 22.18 12.58
N ILE A 33 -3.33 22.99 13.40
CA ILE A 33 -3.71 23.23 14.79
C ILE A 33 -4.91 24.19 14.88
N ILE A 34 -4.90 25.26 14.09
CA ILE A 34 -5.89 26.34 14.18
C ILE A 34 -7.22 25.91 13.55
N SER A 35 -7.19 25.12 12.47
CA SER A 35 -8.40 24.73 11.72
C SER A 35 -9.49 24.06 12.57
N PRO A 36 -9.17 23.04 13.39
CA PRO A 36 -10.17 22.36 14.22
C PRO A 36 -10.70 23.20 15.40
N LEU A 37 -9.97 24.25 15.81
CA LEU A 37 -10.33 25.09 16.96
C LEU A 37 -11.35 26.18 16.62
N LEU A 38 -11.58 26.44 15.32
CA LEU A 38 -12.45 27.52 14.88
C LEU A 38 -13.88 27.06 14.58
N PRO A 39 -14.90 27.89 14.87
CA PRO A 39 -16.29 27.59 14.52
C PRO A 39 -16.49 27.34 13.03
N TYR A 40 -17.44 26.47 12.65
CA TYR A 40 -17.68 26.05 11.26
C TYR A 40 -17.79 27.20 10.23
N LYS A 41 -18.45 28.32 10.59
CA LYS A 41 -18.56 29.50 9.70
C LYS A 41 -17.20 30.16 9.42
N LEU A 42 -16.30 30.15 10.40
CA LEU A 42 -14.94 30.69 10.29
C LEU A 42 -14.00 29.68 9.62
N SER A 43 -14.24 28.37 9.76
CA SER A 43 -13.41 27.35 9.13
C SER A 43 -13.49 27.36 7.60
N GLN A 44 -14.60 27.82 7.02
CA GLN A 44 -14.72 28.04 5.57
C GLN A 44 -13.74 29.10 5.05
N LEU A 45 -13.37 30.10 5.87
CA LEU A 45 -12.38 31.13 5.52
C LEU A 45 -10.94 30.68 5.74
N ILE A 46 -10.71 29.63 6.54
CA ILE A 46 -9.36 29.13 6.83
C ILE A 46 -8.70 28.52 5.62
N LEU A 47 -9.44 27.82 4.76
CA LEU A 47 -8.85 27.22 3.56
C LEU A 47 -8.24 28.28 2.63
N PRO A 48 -8.96 29.31 2.16
CA PRO A 48 -8.37 30.33 1.29
C PRO A 48 -7.27 31.14 1.99
N VAL A 49 -7.45 31.51 3.26
CA VAL A 49 -6.42 32.22 4.05
C VAL A 49 -5.18 31.36 4.25
N GLY A 50 -5.36 30.07 4.48
CA GLY A 50 -4.30 29.09 4.65
C GLY A 50 -3.51 28.87 3.37
N PHE A 51 -4.18 28.73 2.23
CA PHE A 51 -3.50 28.67 0.93
C PHE A 51 -2.71 29.94 0.63
N PHE A 52 -3.26 31.11 0.96
CA PHE A 52 -2.55 32.38 0.81
C PHE A 52 -1.32 32.46 1.72
N ALA A 53 -1.45 32.07 2.99
CA ALA A 53 -0.34 32.02 3.94
C ALA A 53 0.76 31.04 3.50
N LEU A 54 0.39 29.87 2.97
CA LEU A 54 1.34 28.93 2.38
C LEU A 54 2.05 29.54 1.15
N GLY A 55 1.32 30.21 0.26
CA GLY A 55 1.90 30.92 -0.88
C GLY A 55 2.93 31.97 -0.45
N LEU A 56 2.61 32.79 0.54
CA LEU A 56 3.53 33.77 1.12
C LEU A 56 4.75 33.10 1.77
N ALA A 57 4.56 31.98 2.49
CA ALA A 57 5.65 31.23 3.11
C ALA A 57 6.64 30.67 2.07
N ILE A 58 6.13 30.22 0.92
CA ILE A 58 6.95 29.76 -0.21
C ILE A 58 7.77 30.92 -0.78
N LEU A 59 7.13 32.05 -1.08
CA LEU A 59 7.79 33.25 -1.61
C LEU A 59 8.85 33.77 -0.64
N PHE A 60 8.53 33.81 0.65
CA PHE A 60 9.46 34.20 1.70
C PHE A 60 10.65 33.24 1.78
N SER A 61 10.42 31.93 1.68
CA SER A 61 11.50 30.92 1.70
C SER A 61 12.48 31.10 0.53
N ILE A 62 11.95 31.40 -0.67
CA ILE A 62 12.77 31.72 -1.86
C ILE A 62 13.59 32.98 -1.60
N GLY A 63 12.94 34.10 -1.25
CA GLY A 63 13.62 35.38 -1.01
C GLY A 63 14.67 35.30 0.10
N PHE A 64 14.34 34.64 1.22
CA PHE A 64 15.24 34.44 2.34
C PHE A 64 16.48 33.61 1.95
N SER A 65 16.30 32.56 1.14
CA SER A 65 17.42 31.74 0.67
C SER A 65 18.41 32.51 -0.22
N PHE A 66 17.91 33.41 -1.08
CA PHE A 66 18.76 34.29 -1.88
C PHE A 66 19.49 35.32 -1.01
N TYR A 67 18.76 35.94 -0.08
CA TYR A 67 19.34 36.90 0.88
C TYR A 67 20.49 36.26 1.67
N TRP A 68 20.24 35.08 2.24
CA TRP A 68 21.24 34.31 2.97
C TRP A 68 22.43 33.96 2.06
N HIS A 69 22.19 33.47 0.84
CA HIS A 69 23.29 33.11 -0.07
C HIS A 69 24.17 34.31 -0.44
N LYS A 70 23.58 35.47 -0.73
CA LYS A 70 24.31 36.71 -1.02
C LYS A 70 25.13 37.18 0.19
N LYS A 71 24.55 37.18 1.39
CA LYS A 71 25.26 37.63 2.59
C LYS A 71 26.36 36.67 3.08
N GLU A 72 26.22 35.37 2.86
CA GLU A 72 27.32 34.40 3.10
C GLU A 72 28.49 34.68 2.16
N ASN A 73 28.25 34.92 0.88
CA ASN A 73 29.30 35.27 -0.09
C ASN A 73 30.02 36.58 0.28
N ASN A 74 29.30 37.51 0.91
CA ASN A 74 29.87 38.77 1.42
C ASN A 74 30.53 38.64 2.79
N GLY A 75 30.61 37.44 3.39
CA GLY A 75 31.28 37.19 4.68
C GLY A 75 30.59 37.75 5.92
N THR A 76 29.39 38.30 5.80
CA THR A 76 28.70 39.02 6.89
C THR A 76 27.62 38.18 7.61
N PHE A 77 27.49 36.90 7.26
CA PHE A 77 26.40 36.05 7.74
C PHE A 77 26.88 34.76 8.37
N ASN A 78 26.40 34.47 9.58
CA ASN A 78 26.67 33.21 10.27
C ASN A 78 25.73 32.10 9.79
N SER A 79 26.13 31.41 8.72
CA SER A 79 25.36 30.30 8.14
C SER A 79 25.17 29.12 9.08
N ILE A 80 26.15 28.84 9.95
CA ILE A 80 26.08 27.73 10.92
C ILE A 80 24.91 27.94 11.89
N LYS A 81 24.77 29.17 12.41
CA LYS A 81 23.68 29.54 13.31
C LYS A 81 22.33 29.41 12.60
N CYS A 82 22.21 29.88 11.36
CA CYS A 82 20.98 29.78 10.57
C CYS A 82 20.57 28.33 10.29
N ILE A 83 21.51 27.50 9.82
CA ILE A 83 21.29 26.06 9.59
C ILE A 83 20.80 25.39 10.87
N SER A 84 21.45 25.70 12.00
CA SER A 84 21.11 25.11 13.30
C SER A 84 19.70 25.46 13.73
N TRP A 85 19.29 26.73 13.58
CA TRP A 85 17.93 27.19 13.90
C TRP A 85 16.88 26.57 13.00
N LEU A 86 17.06 26.64 11.67
CA LEU A 86 16.10 26.07 10.72
C LEU A 86 15.98 24.56 10.85
N SER A 87 17.10 23.85 11.09
CA SER A 87 17.06 22.41 11.30
C SER A 87 16.38 22.02 12.60
N THR A 88 16.47 22.87 13.64
CA THR A 88 15.74 22.68 14.90
C THR A 88 14.25 22.92 14.68
N LEU A 89 13.88 24.00 14.00
CA LEU A 89 12.49 24.28 13.65
C LEU A 89 11.87 23.15 12.83
N LEU A 90 12.58 22.69 11.79
CA LEU A 90 12.19 21.56 10.94
C LEU A 90 11.91 20.30 11.76
N ARG A 91 12.81 19.97 12.68
CA ARG A 91 12.67 18.80 13.56
C ARG A 91 11.43 18.91 14.44
N TYR A 92 11.22 20.07 15.04
CA TYR A 92 10.20 20.25 16.06
C TYR A 92 8.80 20.21 15.46
N TRP A 93 8.57 20.85 14.31
CA TRP A 93 7.25 20.78 13.67
C TRP A 93 6.95 19.38 13.12
N ILE A 94 7.95 18.66 12.58
CA ILE A 94 7.78 17.26 12.14
C ILE A 94 7.41 16.38 13.34
N ALA A 95 8.17 16.48 14.42
CA ALA A 95 7.91 15.70 15.64
C ALA A 95 6.51 15.98 16.19
N PHE A 96 6.10 17.25 16.22
CA PHE A 96 4.78 17.66 16.67
C PHE A 96 3.65 17.03 15.85
N LEU A 97 3.66 17.18 14.52
CA LEU A 97 2.59 16.63 13.67
C LEU A 97 2.53 15.11 13.73
N LEU A 98 3.68 14.44 13.80
CA LEU A 98 3.71 12.98 13.89
C LEU A 98 3.28 12.45 15.25
N LEU A 99 3.53 13.21 16.33
CA LEU A 99 2.96 12.91 17.64
C LEU A 99 1.44 13.05 17.60
N ASP A 100 0.93 14.17 17.07
CA ASP A 100 -0.50 14.40 16.91
C ASP A 100 -1.18 13.29 16.10
N PHE A 101 -0.68 12.98 14.90
CA PHE A 101 -1.21 11.89 14.07
C PHE A 101 -1.02 10.50 14.68
N GLY A 102 0.01 10.30 15.50
CA GLY A 102 0.23 9.06 16.24
C GLY A 102 -0.80 8.88 17.35
N PHE A 103 -1.01 9.91 18.17
CA PHE A 103 -2.01 9.88 19.23
C PHE A 103 -3.42 9.75 18.68
N GLN A 104 -3.77 10.44 17.60
CA GLN A 104 -5.07 10.30 16.94
C GLN A 104 -5.37 8.86 16.48
N LYS A 105 -4.33 8.08 16.12
CA LYS A 105 -4.48 6.66 15.76
C LYS A 105 -4.75 5.76 16.96
N ILE A 106 -4.15 6.08 18.11
CA ILE A 106 -4.35 5.34 19.37
C ILE A 106 -5.76 5.62 19.91
N PHE A 107 -6.18 6.89 19.88
CA PHE A 107 -7.49 7.33 20.36
C PHE A 107 -8.63 7.17 19.34
N GLU A 108 -8.41 6.41 18.26
CA GLU A 108 -9.42 6.08 17.23
C GLU A 108 -10.11 7.31 16.59
N VAL A 109 -9.45 8.48 16.60
CA VAL A 109 -10.02 9.73 16.07
C VAL A 109 -10.22 9.65 14.56
N ASN A 110 -9.27 9.01 13.86
CA ASN A 110 -9.28 8.97 12.39
C ASN A 110 -9.92 7.72 11.81
N PHE A 111 -9.79 6.54 12.43
CA PHE A 111 -10.19 5.24 11.83
C PHE A 111 -11.40 4.60 12.51
N ASN A 112 -12.34 5.41 12.96
CA ASN A 112 -13.50 4.92 13.67
C ASN A 112 -14.45 4.13 12.76
N TYR A 113 -15.26 3.28 13.38
CA TYR A 113 -16.26 2.45 12.72
C TYR A 113 -17.27 3.30 11.94
N SER A 114 -17.50 2.94 10.68
CA SER A 114 -18.45 3.64 9.80
C SER A 114 -19.49 2.65 9.25
N TYR A 115 -20.75 2.83 9.64
CA TYR A 115 -21.85 1.95 9.25
C TYR A 115 -22.03 1.88 7.73
N HIS A 116 -22.06 3.02 7.03
CA HIS A 116 -22.25 3.04 5.57
C HIS A 116 -21.08 2.40 4.79
N ILE A 117 -19.84 2.55 5.26
CA ILE A 117 -18.65 1.92 4.65
C ILE A 117 -18.69 0.41 4.84
N ASN A 118 -19.21 -0.06 5.97
CA ASN A 118 -19.32 -1.48 6.27
C ASN A 118 -20.41 -2.17 5.47
N ASP A 119 -21.56 -1.50 5.29
CA ASP A 119 -22.68 -2.00 4.49
C ASP A 119 -22.42 -1.94 2.98
N SER A 120 -21.44 -1.14 2.55
CA SER A 120 -21.07 -1.01 1.15
C SER A 120 -20.22 -2.19 0.66
N LEU A 121 -20.48 -2.61 -0.58
CA LEU A 121 -19.66 -3.58 -1.30
C LEU A 121 -18.24 -3.02 -1.47
N SER A 122 -17.22 -3.86 -1.25
CA SER A 122 -15.82 -3.43 -1.32
C SER A 122 -15.43 -2.79 -2.66
N GLY A 123 -16.06 -3.22 -3.77
CA GLY A 123 -15.82 -2.63 -5.10
C GLY A 123 -16.49 -1.27 -5.34
N ALA A 124 -17.43 -0.86 -4.47
CA ALA A 124 -18.08 0.45 -4.55
C ALA A 124 -17.40 1.51 -3.66
N LEU A 125 -16.51 1.08 -2.76
CA LEU A 125 -15.78 1.98 -1.86
C LEU A 125 -14.72 2.78 -2.64
N THR A 126 -14.60 4.05 -2.29
CA THR A 126 -13.49 4.90 -2.73
C THR A 126 -12.18 4.47 -2.05
N GLY A 127 -11.04 4.88 -2.62
CA GLY A 127 -9.71 4.60 -2.06
C GLY A 127 -9.57 5.02 -0.57
N PRO A 128 -10.04 6.21 -0.16
CA PRO A 128 -10.09 6.58 1.25
C PRO A 128 -11.01 5.67 2.06
N GLU A 129 -12.27 5.44 1.65
CA GLU A 129 -13.18 4.59 2.45
C GLU A 129 -12.64 3.17 2.65
N LEU A 130 -12.01 2.60 1.62
CA LEU A 130 -11.36 1.28 1.70
C LEU A 130 -10.17 1.29 2.68
N THR A 131 -9.35 2.36 2.65
CA THR A 131 -8.21 2.52 3.56
C THR A 131 -8.68 2.61 5.00
N TRP A 132 -9.73 3.39 5.27
CA TRP A 132 -10.33 3.53 6.60
C TRP A 132 -11.00 2.22 7.06
N LYS A 133 -11.69 1.50 6.17
CA LYS A 133 -12.28 0.19 6.48
C LYS A 133 -11.21 -0.81 6.93
N TYR A 134 -10.10 -0.89 6.21
CA TYR A 134 -8.99 -1.79 6.54
C TYR A 134 -8.29 -1.41 7.85
N TYR A 135 -7.96 -0.13 8.05
CA TYR A 135 -7.31 0.31 9.30
C TYR A 135 -8.25 0.24 10.51
N GLY A 136 -9.55 0.48 10.32
CA GLY A 136 -10.57 0.33 11.36
C GLY A 136 -10.83 -1.13 11.72
N PHE A 137 -10.73 -2.06 10.76
CA PHE A 137 -10.82 -3.50 11.04
C PHE A 137 -9.65 -4.01 11.89
N SER A 138 -8.43 -3.50 11.66
CA SER A 138 -7.21 -3.94 12.38
C SER A 138 -6.64 -2.83 13.27
N TYR A 139 -7.27 -2.60 14.43
CA TYR A 139 -6.78 -1.64 15.43
C TYR A 139 -5.31 -1.89 15.82
N GLY A 140 -4.91 -3.16 15.97
CA GLY A 140 -3.53 -3.52 16.31
C GLY A 140 -2.49 -3.00 15.32
N LEU A 141 -2.80 -3.02 14.01
CA LEU A 141 -1.92 -2.44 13.00
C LEU A 141 -1.82 -0.91 13.15
N SER A 142 -2.95 -0.24 13.37
CA SER A 142 -3.00 1.21 13.61
C SER A 142 -2.12 1.62 14.79
N VAL A 143 -2.19 0.88 15.89
CA VAL A 143 -1.37 1.10 17.11
C VAL A 143 0.12 0.90 16.83
N ILE A 144 0.51 -0.14 16.09
CA ILE A 144 1.92 -0.38 15.75
C ILE A 144 2.48 0.78 14.91
N VAL A 145 1.74 1.25 13.91
CA VAL A 145 2.14 2.40 13.10
C VAL A 145 2.26 3.65 13.98
N ALA A 146 1.28 3.89 14.87
CA ALA A 146 1.30 5.01 15.80
C ALA A 146 2.50 4.96 16.75
N PHE A 147 2.84 3.78 17.26
CA PHE A 147 3.97 3.56 18.16
C PHE A 147 5.29 3.97 17.50
N PHE A 148 5.53 3.57 16.25
CA PHE A 148 6.73 3.99 15.52
C PHE A 148 6.73 5.49 15.20
N GLN A 149 5.57 6.09 14.90
CA GLN A 149 5.46 7.54 14.74
C GLN A 149 5.82 8.27 16.05
N ILE A 150 5.26 7.85 17.18
CA ILE A 150 5.46 8.50 18.48
C ILE A 150 6.91 8.37 18.93
N ILE A 151 7.46 7.15 18.95
CA ILE A 151 8.84 6.91 19.37
C ILE A 151 9.82 7.62 18.45
N GLY A 152 9.62 7.47 17.13
CA GLY A 152 10.46 8.14 16.14
C GLY A 152 10.48 9.66 16.33
N SER A 153 9.33 10.27 16.62
CA SER A 153 9.20 11.70 16.89
C SER A 153 9.84 12.15 18.19
N ILE A 154 9.67 11.41 19.29
CA ILE A 154 10.31 11.71 20.57
C ILE A 154 11.84 11.69 20.40
N LEU A 155 12.37 10.67 19.71
CA LEU A 155 13.80 10.55 19.45
C LEU A 155 14.33 11.69 18.56
N LEU A 156 13.50 12.24 17.68
CA LEU A 156 13.85 13.33 16.77
C LEU A 156 14.04 14.67 17.52
N LEU A 157 13.43 14.83 18.71
CA LEU A 157 13.59 16.01 19.58
C LEU A 157 14.99 16.11 20.21
N PHE A 158 15.66 14.97 20.44
CA PHE A 158 16.97 14.95 21.09
C PHE A 158 18.10 14.81 20.06
N LYS A 159 19.10 15.70 20.16
CA LYS A 159 20.26 15.70 19.24
C LYS A 159 21.01 14.37 19.19
N ARG A 160 21.04 13.63 20.31
CA ARG A 160 21.75 12.34 20.44
C ARG A 160 21.04 11.20 19.69
N THR A 161 19.72 11.20 19.64
CA THR A 161 18.91 10.12 19.06
C THR A 161 18.30 10.47 17.70
N LEU A 162 18.63 11.65 17.17
CA LEU A 162 18.13 12.19 15.91
C LEU A 162 18.22 11.18 14.75
N LEU A 163 19.38 10.57 14.54
CA LEU A 163 19.58 9.62 13.44
C LEU A 163 18.65 8.40 13.58
N LEU A 164 18.51 7.88 14.79
CA LEU A 164 17.65 6.73 15.08
C LEU A 164 16.17 7.07 14.85
N GLY A 165 15.73 8.25 15.29
CA GLY A 165 14.38 8.76 15.00
C GLY A 165 14.10 8.87 13.50
N ILE A 166 15.04 9.42 12.73
CA ILE A 166 14.91 9.54 11.26
C ILE A 166 14.82 8.16 10.60
N THR A 167 15.67 7.20 11.00
CA THR A 167 15.67 5.84 10.43
C THR A 167 14.38 5.08 10.72
N ILE A 168 13.74 5.32 11.88
CA ILE A 168 12.42 4.76 12.21
C ILE A 168 11.32 5.44 11.38
N LEU A 169 11.32 6.78 11.30
CA LEU A 169 10.23 7.54 10.70
C LEU A 169 10.22 7.50 9.18
N LEU A 170 11.38 7.46 8.51
CA LEU A 170 11.45 7.46 7.04
C LEU A 170 10.64 6.33 6.38
N PRO A 171 10.79 5.04 6.74
CA PRO A 171 10.01 3.96 6.14
C PRO A 171 8.51 4.09 6.44
N VAL A 172 8.15 4.50 7.65
CA VAL A 172 6.75 4.72 8.06
C VAL A 172 6.13 5.83 7.21
N MET A 173 6.81 6.97 7.08
CA MET A 173 6.31 8.11 6.31
C MET A 173 6.29 7.85 4.81
N LEU A 174 7.29 7.13 4.28
CA LEU A 174 7.27 6.69 2.88
C LEU A 174 6.04 5.82 2.61
N ASN A 175 5.74 4.86 3.48
CA ASN A 175 4.54 4.03 3.32
C ASN A 175 3.25 4.87 3.36
N ILE A 176 3.15 5.82 4.29
CA ILE A 176 2.00 6.74 4.36
C ILE A 176 1.87 7.59 3.10
N VAL A 177 2.96 8.12 2.55
CA VAL A 177 2.94 8.87 1.27
C VAL A 177 2.44 7.98 0.13
N LEU A 178 2.91 6.74 0.05
CA LEU A 178 2.48 5.79 -0.99
C LEU A 178 0.99 5.48 -0.87
N ILE A 179 0.49 5.22 0.35
CA ILE A 179 -0.95 5.05 0.58
C ILE A 179 -1.70 6.30 0.13
N ASN A 180 -1.22 7.49 0.49
CA ASN A 180 -1.85 8.75 0.10
C ASN A 180 -1.96 8.93 -1.42
N ILE A 181 -0.93 8.54 -2.16
CA ILE A 181 -0.92 8.62 -3.63
C ILE A 181 -1.84 7.57 -4.24
N PHE A 182 -1.66 6.29 -3.89
CA PHE A 182 -2.34 5.20 -4.59
C PHE A 182 -3.81 5.02 -4.19
N TYR A 183 -4.20 5.48 -3.00
CA TYR A 183 -5.58 5.47 -2.54
C TYR A 183 -6.27 6.84 -2.66
N GLY A 184 -5.63 7.83 -3.29
CA GLY A 184 -6.23 9.14 -3.54
C GLY A 184 -6.64 9.87 -2.26
N ILE A 185 -5.82 9.78 -1.22
CA ILE A 185 -6.08 10.41 0.07
C ILE A 185 -5.90 11.93 -0.10
N GLY A 186 -6.86 12.71 0.41
CA GLY A 186 -7.05 14.13 0.09
C GLY A 186 -5.77 15.00 0.00
N PRO A 187 -5.78 16.05 -0.84
CA PRO A 187 -4.58 16.76 -1.28
C PRO A 187 -3.78 17.40 -0.13
N ILE A 188 -4.45 17.87 0.92
CA ILE A 188 -3.80 18.50 2.09
C ILE A 188 -3.00 17.45 2.89
N THR A 189 -3.57 16.27 3.08
CA THR A 189 -2.91 15.14 3.77
C THR A 189 -1.72 14.65 2.96
N LEU A 190 -1.88 14.49 1.64
CA LEU A 190 -0.80 14.12 0.74
C LEU A 190 0.35 15.14 0.80
N PHE A 191 0.05 16.43 0.64
CA PHE A 191 1.04 17.51 0.71
C PHE A 191 1.81 17.50 2.03
N THR A 192 1.11 17.35 3.16
CA THR A 192 1.72 17.30 4.50
C THR A 192 2.63 16.10 4.66
N SER A 193 2.18 14.91 4.22
CA SER A 193 3.00 13.69 4.29
C SER A 193 4.26 13.78 3.43
N ILE A 194 4.20 14.45 2.27
CA ILE A 194 5.36 14.72 1.41
C ILE A 194 6.31 15.69 2.10
N LEU A 195 5.82 16.80 2.68
CA LEU A 195 6.66 17.77 3.39
C LEU A 195 7.41 17.12 4.55
N ILE A 196 6.74 16.30 5.35
CA ILE A 196 7.37 15.55 6.45
C ILE A 196 8.46 14.62 5.90
N THR A 197 8.15 13.84 4.87
CA THR A 197 9.08 12.88 4.27
C THR A 197 10.32 13.58 3.70
N LEU A 198 10.14 14.66 2.95
CA LEU A 198 11.23 15.48 2.43
C LEU A 198 12.04 16.16 3.55
N GLY A 199 11.38 16.58 4.63
CA GLY A 199 12.01 17.08 5.84
C GLY A 199 12.92 16.05 6.50
N LEU A 200 12.44 14.82 6.68
CA LEU A 200 13.23 13.70 7.20
C LEU A 200 14.41 13.37 6.28
N VAL A 201 14.21 13.37 4.96
CA VAL A 201 15.30 13.19 3.98
C VAL A 201 16.33 14.32 4.08
N ASN A 202 15.90 15.58 4.21
CA ASN A 202 16.83 16.70 4.38
C ASN A 202 17.67 16.52 5.65
N LEU A 203 17.04 16.19 6.78
CA LEU A 203 17.73 15.90 8.06
C LEU A 203 18.67 14.69 7.96
N PHE A 204 18.30 13.66 7.19
CA PHE A 204 19.15 12.50 6.92
C PHE A 204 20.39 12.89 6.12
N LEU A 205 20.22 13.66 5.05
CA LEU A 205 21.30 14.13 4.18
C LEU A 205 22.29 15.04 4.92
N GLN A 206 21.83 15.82 5.91
CA GLN A 206 22.72 16.60 6.80
C GLN A 206 23.67 15.71 7.62
N GLN A 207 23.27 14.46 7.91
CA GLN A 207 24.06 13.50 8.69
C GLN A 207 24.89 12.53 7.84
N LYS A 208 24.89 12.68 6.50
CA LYS A 208 25.53 11.72 5.57
C LYS A 208 26.97 11.35 5.92
N VAL A 209 27.77 12.32 6.38
CA VAL A 209 29.19 12.11 6.70
C VAL A 209 29.32 11.21 7.93
N ASN A 210 28.50 11.46 8.96
CA ASN A 210 28.47 10.66 10.19
C ASN A 210 27.99 9.24 9.91
N ILE A 211 26.98 9.10 9.04
CA ILE A 211 26.46 7.79 8.62
C ILE A 211 27.53 6.97 7.90
N ILE A 212 28.23 7.58 6.94
CA ILE A 212 29.32 6.91 6.21
C ILE A 212 30.46 6.54 7.17
N SER A 213 30.82 7.42 8.11
CA SER A 213 31.82 7.11 9.15
C SER A 213 31.40 5.92 10.00
N PHE A 214 30.15 5.90 10.48
CA PHE A 214 29.59 4.83 11.30
C PHE A 214 29.70 3.47 10.61
N PHE A 215 29.28 3.37 9.35
CA PHE A 215 29.38 2.12 8.58
C PHE A 215 30.82 1.73 8.24
N ASN A 216 31.74 2.69 8.13
CA ASN A 216 33.15 2.41 7.93
C ASN A 216 33.83 1.88 9.19
N GLU A 217 33.48 2.43 10.36
CA GLU A 217 34.01 2.02 11.66
C GLU A 217 33.48 0.66 12.11
N HIS A 218 32.19 0.38 11.87
CA HIS A 218 31.50 -0.82 12.34
C HIS A 218 31.40 -1.91 11.26
N LYS A 219 32.37 -1.98 10.34
CA LYS A 219 32.44 -3.06 9.36
C LYS A 219 32.58 -4.40 10.07
N ASN A 220 31.83 -5.39 9.62
CA ASN A 220 31.91 -6.75 10.14
C ASN A 220 33.32 -7.30 9.91
N LYS A 221 34.02 -7.64 11.00
CA LYS A 221 35.41 -8.15 10.99
C LYS A 221 35.49 -9.68 10.95
N LEU A 222 34.37 -10.37 10.86
CA LEU A 222 34.34 -11.83 10.77
C LEU A 222 35.09 -12.32 9.51
N PRO A 223 35.82 -13.44 9.60
CA PRO A 223 36.58 -13.96 8.47
C PRO A 223 35.63 -14.31 7.32
N SER A 224 36.05 -13.93 6.12
CA SER A 224 35.26 -14.18 4.93
C SER A 224 35.39 -15.66 4.53
N ILE A 225 34.29 -16.38 4.43
CA ILE A 225 34.28 -17.80 4.00
C ILE A 225 34.30 -17.86 2.46
N GLY A 226 35.11 -18.80 1.92
CA GLY A 226 35.22 -19.06 0.48
C GLY A 226 35.94 -17.97 -0.33
N ASN A 227 36.07 -18.20 -1.64
CA ASN A 227 36.74 -17.28 -2.57
C ASN A 227 35.78 -16.18 -3.05
N ASN A 228 36.32 -15.03 -3.48
CA ASN A 228 35.54 -13.89 -3.99
C ASN A 228 34.54 -14.28 -5.09
N PHE A 229 34.95 -15.15 -6.01
CA PHE A 229 34.12 -15.65 -7.10
C PHE A 229 32.89 -16.43 -6.59
N SER A 230 33.11 -17.39 -5.69
CA SER A 230 32.03 -18.21 -5.10
C SER A 230 31.00 -17.36 -4.37
N ARG A 231 31.43 -16.30 -3.67
CA ARG A 231 30.53 -15.37 -3.00
C ARG A 231 29.70 -14.54 -3.97
N SER A 232 30.31 -14.04 -5.05
CA SER A 232 29.58 -13.30 -6.07
C SER A 232 28.53 -14.18 -6.74
N ILE A 233 28.86 -15.44 -7.04
CA ILE A 233 27.89 -16.41 -7.56
C ILE A 233 26.77 -16.64 -6.55
N ALA A 234 27.07 -16.89 -5.28
CA ALA A 234 26.06 -17.11 -4.25
C ALA A 234 25.09 -15.91 -4.12
N ARG A 235 25.61 -14.67 -4.16
CA ARG A 235 24.78 -13.44 -4.14
C ARG A 235 23.84 -13.38 -5.35
N VAL A 236 24.35 -13.71 -6.54
CA VAL A 236 23.55 -13.74 -7.77
C VAL A 236 22.49 -14.84 -7.69
N LEU A 237 22.87 -16.06 -7.28
CA LEU A 237 21.95 -17.19 -7.15
C LEU A 237 20.86 -16.95 -6.11
N CYS A 238 21.16 -16.31 -4.97
CA CYS A 238 20.15 -15.93 -3.97
C CYS A 238 19.08 -14.98 -4.51
N ILE A 239 19.38 -14.22 -5.58
CA ILE A 239 18.41 -13.34 -6.26
C ILE A 239 17.75 -14.08 -7.42
N LEU A 240 18.54 -14.80 -8.23
CA LEU A 240 18.11 -15.45 -9.45
C LEU A 240 17.17 -16.63 -9.18
N ILE A 241 17.46 -17.47 -8.18
CA ILE A 241 16.66 -18.67 -7.91
C ILE A 241 15.21 -18.30 -7.52
N PRO A 242 14.96 -17.39 -6.55
CA PRO A 242 13.59 -16.96 -6.27
C PRO A 242 12.89 -16.33 -7.47
N LEU A 243 13.62 -15.56 -8.30
CA LEU A 243 13.08 -14.93 -9.50
C LEU A 243 12.64 -15.98 -10.54
N LEU A 244 13.49 -16.98 -10.80
CA LEU A 244 13.16 -18.10 -11.70
C LEU A 244 12.00 -18.94 -11.17
N PHE A 245 11.96 -19.18 -9.85
CA PHE A 245 10.85 -19.86 -9.21
C PHE A 245 9.54 -19.10 -9.43
N ILE A 246 9.52 -17.78 -9.21
CA ILE A 246 8.33 -16.95 -9.47
C ILE A 246 7.91 -16.99 -10.94
N ILE A 247 8.85 -16.91 -11.88
CA ILE A 247 8.56 -17.01 -13.32
C ILE A 247 7.89 -18.35 -13.65
N TYR A 248 8.42 -19.44 -13.11
CA TYR A 248 7.86 -20.78 -13.29
C TYR A 248 6.41 -20.87 -12.77
N TYR A 249 6.15 -20.41 -11.54
CA TYR A 249 4.79 -20.43 -10.98
C TYR A 249 3.82 -19.43 -11.65
N ASN A 250 4.32 -18.33 -12.23
CA ASN A 250 3.49 -17.34 -12.91
C ASN A 250 2.95 -17.88 -14.25
N TYR A 251 3.71 -18.73 -14.94
CA TYR A 251 3.26 -19.37 -16.18
C TYR A 251 1.87 -20.04 -16.04
N ASP A 252 1.67 -20.81 -14.96
CA ASP A 252 0.41 -21.48 -14.66
C ASP A 252 -0.74 -20.52 -14.31
N VAL A 253 -0.44 -19.33 -13.80
CA VAL A 253 -1.46 -18.32 -13.45
C VAL A 253 -2.11 -17.76 -14.71
N HIS A 254 -1.34 -17.44 -15.75
CA HIS A 254 -1.87 -16.75 -16.94
C HIS A 254 -2.67 -17.66 -17.89
N LEU A 255 -2.47 -18.98 -17.85
CA LEU A 255 -3.26 -19.97 -18.61
C LEU A 255 -4.75 -19.94 -18.26
N SER A 256 -5.11 -19.47 -17.05
CA SER A 256 -6.49 -19.44 -16.56
C SER A 256 -7.37 -18.31 -17.13
N LYS A 257 -6.76 -17.29 -17.75
CA LYS A 257 -7.45 -16.02 -18.11
C LYS A 257 -8.61 -16.16 -19.09
N LYS A 258 -8.59 -17.16 -19.98
CA LYS A 258 -9.62 -17.35 -21.01
C LYS A 258 -11.03 -17.53 -20.42
N TYR A 259 -11.14 -18.31 -19.35
CA TYR A 259 -12.41 -18.60 -18.68
C TYR A 259 -12.58 -17.82 -17.38
N PHE A 260 -11.57 -17.04 -16.96
CA PHE A 260 -11.57 -16.33 -15.70
C PHE A 260 -12.76 -15.37 -15.55
N GLY A 261 -13.41 -15.44 -14.39
CA GLY A 261 -14.48 -14.54 -13.99
C GLY A 261 -15.66 -15.24 -13.32
N LYS A 262 -16.65 -14.42 -12.98
CA LYS A 262 -17.95 -14.86 -12.50
C LYS A 262 -18.83 -15.24 -13.68
N TRP A 263 -19.42 -16.43 -13.64
CA TRP A 263 -20.36 -16.93 -14.65
C TRP A 263 -21.68 -17.27 -14.00
N LYS A 264 -22.76 -16.66 -14.47
CA LYS A 264 -24.12 -16.99 -14.08
C LYS A 264 -24.61 -18.20 -14.88
N VAL A 265 -25.17 -19.18 -14.19
CA VAL A 265 -25.86 -20.32 -14.80
C VAL A 265 -27.28 -19.88 -15.18
N THR A 266 -27.55 -19.73 -16.47
CA THR A 266 -28.87 -19.29 -16.96
C THR A 266 -29.84 -20.44 -17.13
N SER A 267 -29.34 -21.64 -17.37
CA SER A 267 -30.12 -22.86 -17.47
C SER A 267 -29.24 -24.04 -17.06
N MET A 268 -29.80 -24.97 -16.29
CA MET A 268 -29.12 -26.20 -15.87
C MET A 268 -30.07 -27.38 -16.02
N THR A 269 -29.61 -28.46 -16.63
CA THR A 269 -30.30 -29.75 -16.63
C THR A 269 -29.46 -30.82 -15.95
N ARG A 270 -30.10 -31.65 -15.13
CA ARG A 270 -29.49 -32.82 -14.49
C ARG A 270 -30.24 -34.06 -14.94
N ASN A 271 -29.54 -35.01 -15.57
CA ASN A 271 -30.13 -36.22 -16.17
C ASN A 271 -31.30 -35.92 -17.12
N GLY A 272 -31.19 -34.84 -17.90
CA GLY A 272 -32.21 -34.39 -18.84
C GLY A 272 -33.41 -33.66 -18.21
N LYS A 273 -33.48 -33.54 -16.88
CA LYS A 273 -34.52 -32.75 -16.19
C LYS A 273 -34.00 -31.34 -15.90
N LEU A 274 -34.83 -30.33 -16.17
CA LEU A 274 -34.52 -28.93 -15.87
C LEU A 274 -34.47 -28.70 -14.36
N VAL A 275 -33.39 -28.09 -13.87
CA VAL A 275 -33.24 -27.61 -12.49
C VAL A 275 -33.97 -26.28 -12.38
N LYS A 276 -34.95 -26.19 -11.48
CA LYS A 276 -35.79 -25.00 -11.30
C LYS A 276 -35.00 -23.85 -10.68
N GLU A 277 -35.54 -22.63 -10.81
CA GLU A 277 -34.89 -21.42 -10.29
C GLU A 277 -34.80 -21.33 -8.77
N ASP A 278 -35.69 -21.99 -8.04
CA ASP A 278 -35.80 -21.97 -6.58
C ASP A 278 -35.10 -23.17 -5.89
N GLN A 279 -34.70 -24.19 -6.66
CA GLN A 279 -34.13 -25.43 -6.12
C GLN A 279 -32.81 -25.26 -5.38
N TRP A 280 -32.07 -24.17 -5.64
CA TRP A 280 -30.81 -23.87 -4.94
C TRP A 280 -30.97 -23.66 -3.43
N GLN A 281 -32.20 -23.42 -2.94
CA GLN A 281 -32.46 -23.27 -1.50
C GLN A 281 -32.44 -24.61 -0.75
N GLN A 282 -32.57 -25.74 -1.46
CA GLN A 282 -32.71 -27.08 -0.87
C GLN A 282 -31.69 -28.08 -1.44
N ASP A 283 -31.08 -27.78 -2.59
CA ASP A 283 -30.10 -28.62 -3.27
C ASP A 283 -28.80 -27.84 -3.52
N ASP A 284 -27.73 -28.20 -2.81
CA ASP A 284 -26.41 -27.59 -2.95
C ASP A 284 -25.77 -27.85 -4.33
N LEU A 285 -26.27 -28.84 -5.08
CA LEU A 285 -25.85 -29.13 -6.46
C LEU A 285 -26.63 -28.33 -7.51
N ALA A 286 -27.64 -27.54 -7.11
CA ALA A 286 -28.40 -26.68 -8.03
C ALA A 286 -27.66 -25.33 -8.22
N TRP A 287 -26.52 -25.39 -8.91
CA TRP A 287 -25.62 -24.25 -9.06
C TRP A 287 -26.23 -23.10 -9.88
N LYS A 288 -26.05 -21.87 -9.38
CA LYS A 288 -26.48 -20.63 -10.04
C LYS A 288 -25.33 -19.73 -10.45
N THR A 289 -24.19 -19.85 -9.78
CA THR A 289 -22.98 -19.10 -10.11
C THR A 289 -21.76 -20.02 -10.10
N ILE A 290 -20.91 -19.90 -11.11
CA ILE A 290 -19.61 -20.53 -11.17
C ILE A 290 -18.55 -19.44 -11.17
N TYR A 291 -17.66 -19.47 -10.19
CA TYR A 291 -16.47 -18.62 -10.17
C TYR A 291 -15.31 -19.42 -10.75
N ILE A 292 -14.76 -18.95 -11.86
CA ILE A 292 -13.54 -19.51 -12.45
C ILE A 292 -12.40 -18.58 -12.12
N GLU A 293 -11.49 -19.06 -11.28
CA GLU A 293 -10.46 -18.28 -10.62
C GLU A 293 -9.06 -18.67 -11.11
N GLU A 294 -8.09 -17.83 -10.78
CA GLU A 294 -6.69 -18.08 -11.13
C GLU A 294 -6.17 -19.38 -10.51
N ARG A 295 -5.10 -19.94 -11.11
CA ARG A 295 -4.43 -21.17 -10.67
C ARG A 295 -5.33 -22.41 -10.68
N GLY A 296 -6.22 -22.49 -11.67
CA GLY A 296 -7.04 -23.66 -11.89
C GLY A 296 -8.10 -23.85 -10.80
N LYS A 297 -8.54 -22.80 -10.11
CA LYS A 297 -9.55 -22.91 -9.04
C LYS A 297 -10.94 -22.63 -9.60
N MET A 298 -11.93 -23.38 -9.14
CA MET A 298 -13.33 -23.09 -9.41
C MET A 298 -14.21 -23.29 -8.19
N TYR A 299 -15.23 -22.45 -8.08
CA TYR A 299 -16.24 -22.55 -7.04
C TYR A 299 -17.62 -22.62 -7.68
N TYR A 300 -18.33 -23.71 -7.38
CA TYR A 300 -19.70 -23.93 -7.83
C TYR A 300 -20.65 -23.54 -6.71
N CYS A 301 -21.48 -22.52 -6.94
CA CYS A 301 -22.26 -21.87 -5.92
C CYS A 301 -23.76 -21.99 -6.22
N PRO A 302 -24.58 -22.55 -5.31
CA PRO A 302 -26.03 -22.60 -5.46
C PRO A 302 -26.66 -21.20 -5.31
N ASN A 303 -26.16 -20.36 -4.39
CA ASN A 303 -26.74 -19.04 -4.15
C ASN A 303 -26.43 -18.05 -5.32
N PRO A 304 -27.46 -17.45 -5.96
CA PRO A 304 -27.26 -16.52 -7.07
C PRO A 304 -26.82 -15.10 -6.65
N TYR A 305 -26.99 -14.74 -5.38
CA TYR A 305 -26.80 -13.38 -4.87
C TYR A 305 -25.43 -13.17 -4.22
N MET A 306 -24.93 -14.16 -3.48
CA MET A 306 -23.66 -14.05 -2.76
C MET A 306 -22.93 -15.40 -2.67
N TYR A 307 -21.61 -15.34 -2.56
CA TYR A 307 -20.79 -16.51 -2.25
C TYR A 307 -21.03 -16.97 -0.81
N VAL A 308 -21.30 -18.26 -0.63
CA VAL A 308 -21.50 -18.89 0.68
C VAL A 308 -20.65 -20.16 0.73
N ASP A 309 -19.58 -20.13 1.51
CA ASP A 309 -18.56 -21.18 1.53
C ASP A 309 -19.15 -22.56 1.91
N SER A 310 -20.06 -22.59 2.90
CA SER A 310 -20.64 -23.84 3.43
C SER A 310 -21.49 -24.63 2.43
N THR A 311 -22.04 -23.99 1.41
CA THR A 311 -22.89 -24.62 0.38
C THR A 311 -22.20 -24.65 -0.98
N SER A 312 -20.98 -24.10 -1.09
CA SER A 312 -20.27 -24.01 -2.36
C SER A 312 -19.26 -25.14 -2.48
N ILE A 313 -19.12 -25.69 -3.69
CA ILE A 313 -18.19 -26.79 -3.95
C ILE A 313 -16.92 -26.25 -4.59
N PHE A 314 -15.77 -26.58 -4.00
CA PHE A 314 -14.47 -26.29 -4.57
C PHE A 314 -14.01 -27.41 -5.50
N MET A 315 -13.67 -27.07 -6.74
CA MET A 315 -13.03 -27.98 -7.68
C MET A 315 -11.83 -27.29 -8.31
N LYS A 316 -10.91 -28.08 -8.86
CA LYS A 316 -9.88 -27.55 -9.74
C LYS A 316 -10.25 -27.72 -11.20
N TYR A 317 -9.59 -27.00 -12.08
CA TYR A 317 -9.67 -27.24 -13.51
C TYR A 317 -8.29 -27.20 -14.17
N HIS A 318 -8.17 -27.95 -15.25
CA HIS A 318 -7.06 -27.88 -16.19
C HIS A 318 -7.62 -27.62 -17.57
N HIS A 319 -6.95 -26.76 -18.32
CA HIS A 319 -7.29 -26.46 -19.70
C HIS A 319 -6.03 -26.53 -20.56
N ASP A 320 -6.13 -27.22 -21.68
CA ASP A 320 -5.13 -27.18 -22.74
C ASP A 320 -5.69 -26.40 -23.95
N ASP A 321 -5.04 -25.28 -24.29
CA ASP A 321 -5.43 -24.43 -25.43
C ASP A 321 -5.32 -25.16 -26.77
N LYS A 322 -4.46 -26.19 -26.89
CA LYS A 322 -4.23 -26.91 -28.16
C LYS A 322 -5.34 -27.89 -28.49
N ASP A 323 -5.87 -28.57 -27.47
CA ASP A 323 -6.82 -29.67 -27.66
C ASP A 323 -8.26 -29.30 -27.25
N GLN A 324 -8.52 -28.05 -26.83
CA GLN A 324 -9.79 -27.60 -26.24
C GLN A 324 -10.28 -28.51 -25.09
N ASN A 325 -9.35 -29.19 -24.42
CA ASN A 325 -9.65 -30.15 -23.39
C ASN A 325 -9.77 -29.44 -22.05
N PHE A 326 -11.01 -29.11 -21.67
CA PHE A 326 -11.32 -28.61 -20.32
C PHE A 326 -11.65 -29.78 -19.41
N LYS A 327 -10.92 -29.90 -18.30
CA LYS A 327 -11.11 -30.95 -17.30
C LYS A 327 -11.32 -30.32 -15.93
N VAL A 328 -12.26 -30.85 -15.18
CA VAL A 328 -12.56 -30.45 -13.81
C VAL A 328 -12.14 -31.57 -12.87
N ILE A 329 -11.50 -31.21 -11.77
CA ILE A 329 -11.01 -32.15 -10.76
C ILE A 329 -11.84 -31.95 -9.50
N SER A 330 -12.65 -32.95 -9.17
CA SER A 330 -13.51 -32.96 -7.99
C SER A 330 -12.83 -33.70 -6.83
N TYR A 331 -12.82 -33.07 -5.66
CA TYR A 331 -12.23 -33.62 -4.43
C TYR A 331 -13.28 -34.18 -3.46
N GLU A 332 -14.57 -33.97 -3.74
CA GLU A 332 -15.70 -34.27 -2.83
C GLU A 332 -15.72 -35.72 -2.35
N LYS A 333 -15.53 -36.68 -3.28
CA LYS A 333 -15.69 -38.10 -2.98
C LYS A 333 -14.46 -38.72 -2.32
N ASN A 334 -13.27 -38.30 -2.74
CA ASN A 334 -12.00 -38.77 -2.19
C ASN A 334 -10.92 -37.70 -2.38
N PRO A 335 -10.57 -36.95 -1.33
CA PRO A 335 -9.54 -35.92 -1.40
C PRO A 335 -8.16 -36.45 -1.82
N ASN A 336 -7.83 -37.71 -1.51
CA ASN A 336 -6.55 -38.33 -1.84
C ASN A 336 -6.48 -38.87 -3.26
N LYS A 337 -7.64 -39.10 -3.90
CA LYS A 337 -7.74 -39.60 -5.28
C LYS A 337 -8.91 -38.89 -5.97
N PRO A 338 -8.73 -37.63 -6.36
CA PRO A 338 -9.81 -36.83 -6.90
C PRO A 338 -10.26 -37.34 -8.27
N ASP A 339 -11.54 -37.14 -8.58
CA ASP A 339 -12.12 -37.54 -9.86
C ASP A 339 -11.81 -36.48 -10.92
N THR A 340 -11.43 -36.92 -12.12
CA THR A 340 -11.12 -36.02 -13.24
C THR A 340 -12.20 -36.12 -14.30
N ILE A 341 -13.02 -35.07 -14.37
CA ILE A 341 -14.24 -35.00 -15.16
C ILE A 341 -13.97 -34.18 -16.43
N PRO A 342 -14.08 -34.77 -17.63
CA PRO A 342 -14.00 -34.00 -18.86
C PRO A 342 -15.26 -33.12 -19.01
N VAL A 343 -15.06 -31.86 -19.38
CA VAL A 343 -16.13 -30.90 -19.68
C VAL A 343 -16.08 -30.55 -21.15
N GLN A 344 -17.17 -30.83 -21.86
CA GLN A 344 -17.36 -30.38 -23.23
C GLN A 344 -17.84 -28.93 -23.20
N ILE A 345 -17.04 -28.02 -23.76
CA ILE A 345 -17.39 -26.60 -23.88
C ILE A 345 -17.80 -26.32 -25.33
N ASN A 346 -19.09 -26.04 -25.54
CA ASN A 346 -19.64 -25.65 -26.83
C ASN A 346 -19.97 -24.16 -26.87
N ASN A 347 -20.03 -23.59 -28.07
CA ASN A 347 -20.51 -22.22 -28.32
C ASN A 347 -19.81 -21.15 -27.47
N PHE A 348 -18.51 -21.30 -27.19
CA PHE A 348 -17.74 -20.30 -26.44
C PHE A 348 -17.64 -18.99 -27.24
N ARG A 349 -18.35 -17.97 -26.76
CA ARG A 349 -18.33 -16.59 -27.30
C ARG A 349 -18.08 -15.65 -26.14
N ASN A 350 -16.83 -15.50 -25.67
CA ASN A 350 -16.29 -14.61 -24.61
C ASN A 350 -17.13 -14.30 -23.33
N GLU A 351 -18.42 -14.00 -23.49
CA GLU A 351 -19.46 -13.75 -22.50
C GLU A 351 -20.46 -14.92 -22.33
N SER A 352 -20.42 -15.95 -23.20
CA SER A 352 -21.32 -17.11 -23.09
C SER A 352 -20.64 -18.43 -23.46
N MET A 353 -21.05 -19.52 -22.82
CA MET A 353 -20.61 -20.88 -23.13
C MET A 353 -21.61 -21.94 -22.65
N GLN A 354 -21.58 -23.11 -23.29
CA GLN A 354 -22.40 -24.26 -22.92
C GLN A 354 -21.51 -25.39 -22.43
N TRP A 355 -21.82 -25.92 -21.26
CA TRP A 355 -21.05 -26.99 -20.61
C TRP A 355 -21.84 -28.28 -20.59
N LYS A 356 -21.17 -29.39 -20.83
CA LYS A 356 -21.69 -30.74 -20.61
C LYS A 356 -20.63 -31.58 -19.90
N MET A 357 -21.01 -32.19 -18.78
CA MET A 357 -20.12 -33.02 -17.96
C MET A 357 -20.89 -34.15 -17.29
N ILE A 358 -20.16 -35.16 -16.80
CA ILE A 358 -20.71 -36.26 -16.00
C ILE A 358 -20.09 -36.19 -14.62
N LEU A 359 -20.88 -35.86 -13.60
CA LEU A 359 -20.46 -35.79 -12.20
C LEU A 359 -21.19 -36.88 -11.42
N ASP A 360 -20.47 -37.79 -10.77
CA ASP A 360 -21.05 -38.87 -9.95
C ASP A 360 -22.15 -39.69 -10.63
N LYS A 361 -22.01 -39.93 -11.95
CA LYS A 361 -22.96 -40.61 -12.86
C LYS A 361 -24.14 -39.74 -13.32
N ASP A 362 -24.28 -38.53 -12.80
CA ASP A 362 -25.27 -37.58 -13.29
C ASP A 362 -24.73 -36.80 -14.49
N THR A 363 -25.54 -36.76 -15.56
CA THR A 363 -25.24 -35.92 -16.72
C THR A 363 -25.72 -34.50 -16.43
N ILE A 364 -24.77 -33.57 -16.33
CA ILE A 364 -25.03 -32.15 -16.10
C ILE A 364 -24.82 -31.39 -17.40
N GLN A 365 -25.80 -30.57 -17.78
CA GLN A 365 -25.65 -29.59 -18.87
C GLN A 365 -26.01 -28.21 -18.36
N MET A 366 -25.19 -27.22 -18.66
CA MET A 366 -25.37 -25.85 -18.19
C MET A 366 -25.11 -24.83 -19.29
N GLU A 367 -25.90 -23.77 -19.27
CA GLU A 367 -25.64 -22.56 -20.04
C GLU A 367 -25.08 -21.48 -19.10
N LEU A 368 -23.93 -20.91 -19.47
CA LEU A 368 -23.18 -19.97 -18.66
C LEU A 368 -23.09 -18.63 -19.38
N LYS A 369 -23.31 -17.55 -18.63
CA LYS A 369 -23.18 -16.18 -19.11
C LYS A 369 -22.40 -15.31 -18.12
N LYS A 370 -21.50 -14.48 -18.61
CA LYS A 370 -20.64 -13.62 -17.79
C LYS A 370 -21.40 -12.44 -17.17
#